data_AF-C0FTD6-F1
#
_entry.id   AF-C0FTD6-F1
#
_cell.length_a   1.000
_cell.length_b   1.000
_cell.length_c   1.000
_cell.angle_alpha   90.00
_cell.angle_beta   90.00
_cell.angle_gamma   90.00
#
_symmetry.space_group_name_H-M   'P 1'
#
loop_
_entity.id
_entity.type
_entity.pdbx_description
1 polymer ?
#
loop_
_entity_poly.entity_id
_entity_poly.type
_entity_poly.pdbx_seq_one_letter_code
_entity_poly.pdbx_strand_id
1 'polypeptide(L)'
;MHLNYIIAIWESDNTAEVDFLIQKENHVIPVECKAGNHVKAKSMMVYMEKYAPAYAIRISARNFGMVQGIKSVPLYSVFCI
;
A
#
# COMPACT_ATOMS: atom_id res chain seq x y z
N MET A 1 -15.10 -15.84 11.58
CA MET A 1 -15.13 -14.61 10.76
C MET A 1 -14.07 -14.78 9.68
N HIS A 2 -14.45 -15.13 8.45
CA HIS A 2 -13.49 -15.29 7.35
C HIS A 2 -13.08 -13.89 6.86
N LEU A 3 -11.84 -13.50 7.15
CA LEU A 3 -11.23 -12.30 6.57
C LEU A 3 -10.75 -12.68 5.17
N ASN A 4 -11.65 -12.66 4.18
CA ASN A 4 -11.31 -12.92 2.78
C ASN A 4 -10.59 -11.70 2.18
N TYR A 5 -9.31 -11.56 2.50
CA TYR A 5 -8.42 -10.69 1.74
C TYR A 5 -7.91 -11.47 0.53
N ILE A 6 -8.36 -11.07 -0.67
CA ILE A 6 -7.73 -11.52 -1.91
C ILE A 6 -6.45 -10.69 -2.06
N ILE A 7 -5.31 -11.38 -2.02
CA ILE A 7 -4.00 -10.77 -2.24
C ILE A 7 -3.65 -10.95 -3.71
N ALA A 8 -3.39 -9.84 -4.39
CA ALA A 8 -2.92 -9.83 -5.78
C ALA A 8 -1.66 -8.96 -5.91
N ILE A 9 -0.82 -9.30 -6.89
CA ILE A 9 0.34 -8.51 -7.29
C ILE A 9 -0.06 -7.69 -8.52
N TRP A 10 0.38 -6.44 -8.59
CA TRP A 10 0.20 -5.60 -9.76
C TRP A 10 1.54 -5.12 -10.29
N GLU A 11 1.69 -5.25 -11.61
CA GLU A 11 2.85 -4.79 -12.38
C GLU A 11 2.38 -3.90 -13.53
N SER A 12 3.17 -2.88 -13.88
CA SER A 12 2.97 -2.04 -15.07
C SER A 12 4.14 -2.20 -16.03
N ASP A 13 3.98 -2.96 -17.11
CA ASP A 13 4.94 -3.04 -18.24
C ASP A 13 6.44 -3.01 -17.80
N ASN A 14 6.83 -3.76 -16.76
CA ASN A 14 8.17 -3.76 -16.15
C ASN A 14 8.71 -2.42 -15.55
N THR A 15 7.85 -1.43 -15.30
CA THR A 15 8.26 -0.09 -14.80
C THR A 15 7.88 0.17 -13.35
N ALA A 16 6.89 -0.54 -12.82
CA ALA A 16 6.40 -0.40 -11.45
C ALA A 16 5.72 -1.69 -10.99
N GLU A 17 5.98 -2.09 -9.75
CA GLU A 17 5.34 -3.23 -9.09
C GLU A 17 4.96 -2.83 -7.66
N VAL A 18 3.71 -3.05 -7.27
CA VAL A 18 3.23 -2.85 -5.90
C VAL A 18 3.23 -4.20 -5.18
N ASP A 19 3.78 -4.25 -3.96
CA ASP A 19 3.96 -5.50 -3.22
C ASP A 19 2.64 -6.25 -3.00
N PHE A 20 1.55 -5.55 -2.65
CA PHE A 20 0.24 -6.17 -2.47
C PHE A 20 -0.91 -5.24 -2.85
N LEU A 21 -1.99 -5.84 -3.32
CA LEU A 21 -3.31 -5.21 -3.38
C LEU A 21 -4.25 -5.86 -2.36
N ILE A 22 -4.92 -5.04 -1.57
CA ILE A 22 -5.97 -5.44 -0.64
C ILE A 22 -7.31 -5.03 -1.21
N GLN A 23 -8.23 -5.99 -1.39
CA GLN A 23 -9.63 -5.67 -1.64
C GLN A 23 -10.39 -5.53 -0.31
N LYS A 24 -11.02 -4.38 -0.09
CA LYS A 24 -11.88 -4.13 1.06
C LYS A 24 -13.15 -3.44 0.58
N GLU A 25 -14.28 -4.11 0.77
CA GLU A 25 -15.57 -3.66 0.22
C GLU A 25 -15.45 -3.40 -1.29
N ASN A 26 -15.72 -2.19 -1.75
CA ASN A 26 -15.65 -1.77 -3.15
C ASN A 26 -14.32 -1.07 -3.52
N HIS A 27 -13.29 -1.19 -2.68
CA HIS A 27 -12.00 -0.53 -2.90
C HIS A 27 -10.87 -1.54 -3.09
N VAL A 28 -9.96 -1.20 -4.00
CA VAL A 28 -8.66 -1.87 -4.17
C VAL A 28 -7.58 -0.93 -3.63
N ILE A 29 -6.92 -1.36 -2.56
CA ILE A 29 -5.98 -0.55 -1.79
C ILE A 29 -4.56 -1.09 -2.05
N PRO A 30 -3.67 -0.30 -2.66
CA PRO A 30 -2.27 -0.69 -2.80
C PRO A 30 -1.55 -0.61 -1.46
N VAL A 31 -0.70 -1.61 -1.21
CA VAL A 31 0.13 -1.73 -0.01
C VAL A 31 1.58 -1.91 -0.45
N GLU A 32 2.47 -1.08 0.10
CA GLU A 32 3.92 -1.16 -0.16
C GLU A 32 4.68 -1.24 1.18
N CYS A 33 5.60 -2.18 1.30
CA CYS A 33 6.43 -2.42 2.47
C CYS A 33 7.84 -1.86 2.26
N LYS A 34 8.36 -1.16 3.27
CA LYS A 34 9.71 -0.57 3.25
C LYS A 34 10.46 -0.93 4.52
N ALA A 35 11.53 -1.70 4.37
CA ALA A 35 12.37 -2.12 5.48
C ALA A 35 13.20 -0.98 6.11
N GLY A 36 13.46 0.11 5.36
CA GLY A 36 14.31 1.23 5.81
C GLY A 36 13.58 2.57 5.95
N ASN A 37 14.33 3.59 6.41
CA ASN A 37 13.81 4.97 6.56
C ASN A 37 13.56 5.69 5.22
N HIS A 38 14.20 5.21 4.14
CA HIS A 38 13.96 5.66 2.77
C HIS A 38 12.67 5.07 2.23
N VAL A 39 11.60 5.86 2.29
CA VAL A 39 10.23 5.46 1.89
C VAL A 39 9.80 6.05 0.56
N LYS A 40 10.73 6.19 -0.39
CA LYS A 40 10.32 6.49 -1.77
C LYS A 40 9.48 5.32 -2.27
N ALA A 41 8.24 5.61 -2.61
CA ALA A 41 7.21 4.64 -2.95
C ALA A 41 6.85 4.80 -4.43
N LYS A 42 7.84 4.65 -5.31
CA LYS A 42 7.72 5.01 -6.73
C LYS A 42 6.60 4.21 -7.39
N SER A 43 6.54 2.90 -7.16
CA SER A 43 5.51 2.04 -7.72
C SER A 43 4.12 2.39 -7.19
N MET A 44 3.97 2.63 -5.88
CA MET A 44 2.71 3.07 -5.30
C MET A 44 2.26 4.42 -5.87
N MET A 45 3.17 5.37 -6.10
CA MET A 45 2.82 6.65 -6.74
C MET A 45 2.30 6.44 -8.18
N VAL A 46 2.94 5.57 -8.97
CA VAL A 46 2.46 5.23 -10.32
C VAL A 46 1.07 4.60 -10.27
N TYR A 47 0.84 3.68 -9.34
CA TYR A 47 -0.48 3.07 -9.15
C TYR A 47 -1.54 4.12 -8.76
N MET A 48 -1.19 5.00 -7.82
CA MET A 48 -2.10 6.05 -7.33
C MET A 48 -2.47 7.04 -8.43
N GLU A 49 -1.53 7.41 -9.30
CA GLU A 49 -1.77 8.29 -10.45
C GLU A 49 -2.67 7.60 -11.50
N LYS A 50 -2.44 6.31 -11.77
CA LYS A 50 -3.19 5.57 -12.78
C LYS A 50 -4.63 5.27 -12.39
N TYR A 51 -4.87 4.95 -11.12
CA TYR A 51 -6.17 4.41 -10.68
C TYR A 51 -6.90 5.25 -9.63
N ALA A 52 -6.26 6.29 -9.07
CA ALA A 52 -6.83 7.15 -8.04
C ALA A 52 -7.56 6.37 -6.92
N PRO A 53 -6.89 5.41 -6.24
CA PRO A 53 -7.52 4.63 -5.18
C PRO A 53 -7.91 5.54 -4.01
N ALA A 54 -8.88 5.09 -3.19
CA ALA A 54 -9.35 5.86 -2.05
C ALA A 54 -8.22 6.25 -1.07
N TYR A 55 -7.27 5.34 -0.86
CA TYR A 55 -6.00 5.58 -0.18
C TYR A 55 -5.02 4.45 -0.51
N ALA A 56 -3.76 4.66 -0.14
CA ALA A 56 -2.71 3.66 -0.17
C ALA A 56 -2.16 3.40 1.24
N ILE A 57 -1.57 2.24 1.47
CA ILE A 57 -0.94 1.89 2.75
C ILE A 57 0.56 1.71 2.53
N ARG A 58 1.35 2.36 3.37
CA ARG A 58 2.79 2.15 3.42
C ARG A 58 3.19 1.58 4.77
N ILE A 59 3.73 0.37 4.76
CA ILE A 59 4.30 -0.26 5.95
C ILE A 59 5.78 0.12 6.03
N SER A 60 6.24 0.70 7.15
CA SER A 60 7.65 1.09 7.30
C SER A 60 8.09 1.24 8.76
N ALA A 61 9.35 1.58 9.01
CA ALA A 61 9.83 1.93 10.35
C ALA A 61 9.30 3.30 10.87
N ARG A 62 8.53 4.05 10.08
CA ARG A 62 7.98 5.35 10.48
C ARG A 62 6.75 5.19 11.39
N ASN A 63 6.51 6.21 12.21
CA ASN A 63 5.28 6.32 13.00
C ASN A 63 4.03 6.40 12.11
N PHE A 64 2.88 6.17 12.74
CA PHE A 64 1.59 6.38 12.09
C PHE A 64 1.46 7.78 11.50
N GLY A 65 0.76 7.87 10.37
CA GLY A 65 0.45 9.16 9.75
C GLY A 65 -0.36 9.02 8.48
N MET A 66 -0.89 10.13 7.99
CA MET A 66 -1.60 10.22 6.72
C MET A 66 -1.07 11.44 5.96
N VAL A 67 -0.49 11.22 4.78
CA VAL A 67 0.05 12.29 3.94
C VAL A 67 -0.29 11.98 2.50
N GLN A 68 -0.94 12.91 1.81
CA GLN A 68 -1.25 12.79 0.37
C GLN A 68 -1.93 11.47 -0.01
N GLY A 69 -2.92 11.02 0.77
CA GLY A 69 -3.63 9.76 0.51
C GLY A 69 -2.87 8.49 0.92
N ILE A 70 -1.69 8.61 1.53
CA ILE A 70 -0.86 7.48 1.98
C ILE A 70 -0.96 7.35 3.50
N LYS A 71 -1.57 6.26 3.96
CA LYS A 71 -1.59 5.83 5.36
C LYS A 71 -0.28 5.13 5.69
N SER A 72 0.55 5.75 6.52
CA SER A 72 1.77 5.13 7.04
C SER A 72 1.45 4.28 8.27
N VAL A 73 1.86 3.01 8.26
CA VAL A 73 1.69 2.06 9.36
C VAL A 73 3.07 1.53 9.78
N PRO A 74 3.45 1.64 11.06
CA PRO A 74 4.68 1.02 11.56
C PRO A 74 4.75 -0.50 11.32
N LEU A 75 5.94 -1.03 11.06
CA LEU A 75 6.17 -2.48 10.87
C LEU A 75 5.62 -3.34 12.02
N TYR A 76 5.71 -2.85 13.27
CA TYR A 76 5.21 -3.58 14.44
C TYR A 76 3.68 -3.55 14.60
N SER A 77 2.97 -2.76 13.80
CA SER A 77 1.52 -2.52 13.93
C SER A 77 0.73 -2.85 12.67
N VAL A 78 1.28 -3.74 11.82
CA VAL A 78 0.62 -4.25 10.60
C VAL A 78 -0.75 -4.87 10.87
N PHE A 79 -0.99 -5.38 12.08
CA PHE A 79 -2.30 -5.91 12.50
C PHE A 79 -3.43 -4.86 12.57
N CYS A 80 -3.11 -3.56 12.43
CA CYS A 80 -4.08 -2.45 12.39
C CYS A 80 -4.58 -2.09 10.97
N ILE A 81 -4.27 -2.91 9.96
CA ILE A 81 -4.60 -2.69 8.54
C ILE A 81 -6.00 -3.22 8.21
#